data_AF-A0A7H8XHA3-F1
#
_entry.id   AF-A0A7H8XHA3-F1
#
_cell.length_a   1.000
_cell.length_b   1.000
_cell.length_c   1.000
_cell.angle_alpha   90.00
_cell.angle_beta   90.00
_cell.angle_gamma   90.00
#
_symmetry.space_group_name_H-M   'P 1'
#
loop_
_entity.id
_entity.type
_entity.pdbx_description
1 polymer ?
#
loop_
_entity_poly.entity_id
_entity_poly.type
_entity_poly.pdbx_seq_one_letter_code
_entity_poly.pdbx_strand_id
1 'polypeptide(L)'
;MGNLGNYQDMTTLAKKLGGPAALLLATLGSGYVLGRGLEAGGKKAFKAALAAYKKRNTPCATKGQLFSVVTDGEDNRGLKLSAGDEYRVLECDGDAILIEVLNDADNPYFVSGEFLATISDFPAADTGEV
;
A
#
# COMPACT_ATOMS: atom_id res chain seq x y z
N MET A 1 -13.05 -20.69 7.86
CA MET A 1 -14.28 -19.88 8.01
C MET A 1 -14.91 -19.71 6.63
N GLY A 2 -16.22 -19.93 6.52
CA GLY A 2 -16.92 -20.14 5.25
C GLY A 2 -17.44 -18.87 4.59
N ASN A 3 -17.55 -18.91 3.27
CA ASN A 3 -18.03 -17.89 2.33
C ASN A 3 -19.53 -17.50 2.45
N LEU A 4 -20.19 -17.79 3.58
CA LEU A 4 -21.64 -17.57 3.75
C LEU A 4 -22.04 -16.09 3.73
N GLY A 5 -21.20 -15.18 4.21
CA GLY A 5 -21.46 -13.73 4.14
C GLY A 5 -21.63 -13.24 2.70
N ASN A 6 -20.70 -13.64 1.81
CA ASN A 6 -20.71 -13.23 0.42
C ASN A 6 -21.96 -13.69 -0.34
N TYR A 7 -22.52 -14.87 -0.02
CA TYR A 7 -23.78 -15.33 -0.62
C TYR A 7 -24.99 -14.52 -0.16
N GLN A 8 -25.02 -14.12 1.11
CA GLN A 8 -26.09 -13.28 1.65
C GLN A 8 -26.03 -11.88 1.02
N ASP A 9 -24.83 -11.34 0.85
CA ASP A 9 -24.62 -10.06 0.18
C ASP A 9 -25.08 -10.12 -1.28
N MET A 10 -24.74 -11.18 -2.01
CA MET A 10 -25.14 -11.35 -3.41
C MET A 10 -26.67 -11.47 -3.56
N THR A 11 -27.35 -12.21 -2.69
CA THR A 11 -28.81 -12.35 -2.75
C THR A 11 -29.53 -11.06 -2.36
N THR A 12 -28.97 -10.29 -1.43
CA THR A 12 -29.45 -8.95 -1.07
C THR A 12 -29.29 -7.97 -2.22
N LEU A 13 -28.13 -8.00 -2.89
CA LEU A 13 -27.86 -7.19 -4.07
C LEU A 13 -28.82 -7.54 -5.21
N ALA A 14 -29.05 -8.83 -5.47
CA ALA A 14 -30.01 -9.29 -6.47
C ALA A 14 -31.42 -8.73 -6.19
N LYS A 15 -31.88 -8.79 -4.93
CA LYS A 15 -33.19 -8.21 -4.55
C LYS A 15 -33.26 -6.70 -4.80
N LYS A 16 -32.21 -5.95 -4.42
CA LYS A 16 -32.14 -4.50 -4.63
C LYS A 16 -32.16 -4.11 -6.12
N LEU A 17 -31.55 -4.92 -6.98
CA LEU A 17 -31.49 -4.70 -8.43
C LEU A 17 -32.72 -5.24 -9.19
N GLY A 18 -33.77 -5.69 -8.51
CA GLY A 18 -35.01 -6.18 -9.14
C GLY A 18 -35.04 -7.68 -9.42
N GLY A 19 -34.12 -8.43 -8.84
CA GLY A 19 -34.05 -9.89 -8.88
C GLY A 19 -32.80 -10.44 -9.59
N PRO A 20 -32.57 -11.76 -9.55
CA PRO A 20 -31.40 -12.39 -10.13
C PRO A 20 -31.25 -12.16 -11.64
N ALA A 21 -32.35 -12.14 -12.39
CA ALA A 21 -32.33 -11.90 -13.84
C ALA A 21 -31.91 -10.46 -14.19
N ALA A 22 -32.40 -9.47 -13.44
CA ALA A 22 -32.01 -8.07 -13.61
C ALA A 22 -30.53 -7.87 -13.22
N LEU A 23 -30.07 -8.53 -12.16
CA LEU A 23 -28.64 -8.56 -11.80
C LEU A 23 -27.78 -9.17 -12.92
N LEU A 24 -28.21 -10.29 -13.51
CA LEU A 24 -27.51 -10.94 -14.64
C LEU A 24 -27.41 -10.02 -15.85
N LEU A 25 -28.51 -9.35 -16.24
CA LEU A 25 -28.53 -8.40 -17.34
C LEU A 25 -27.65 -7.17 -17.05
N ALA A 26 -27.65 -6.67 -15.82
CA ALA A 26 -26.78 -5.57 -15.42
C ALA A 26 -25.30 -5.96 -15.51
N THR A 27 -24.93 -7.17 -15.08
CA THR A 27 -23.56 -7.70 -15.22
C THR A 27 -23.14 -7.84 -16.68
N LEU A 28 -24.01 -8.37 -17.54
CA LEU A 28 -23.70 -8.53 -18.97
C LEU A 28 -23.64 -7.17 -19.70
N GLY A 29 -24.59 -6.27 -19.40
CA GLY A 29 -24.65 -4.93 -20.00
C GLY A 29 -23.47 -4.06 -19.58
N SER A 30 -23.11 -4.06 -18.29
CA SER A 30 -21.90 -3.35 -17.82
C SER A 30 -20.62 -3.91 -18.45
N GLY A 31 -20.49 -5.23 -18.59
CA GLY A 31 -19.36 -5.86 -19.27
C GLY A 31 -19.24 -5.45 -20.74
N TYR A 32 -20.36 -5.38 -21.46
CA TYR A 32 -20.40 -4.93 -22.86
C TYR A 32 -20.03 -3.45 -23.02
N VAL A 33 -20.58 -2.57 -22.17
CA VAL A 33 -20.28 -1.12 -22.19
C VAL A 33 -18.82 -0.85 -21.84
N LEU A 34 -18.29 -1.52 -20.80
CA LEU A 34 -16.86 -1.42 -20.44
C LEU A 34 -15.95 -1.97 -21.55
N GLY A 35 -16.33 -3.10 -22.15
CA GLY A 35 -15.59 -3.70 -23.27
C GLY A 35 -15.46 -2.75 -24.45
N ARG A 36 -16.57 -2.15 -24.89
CA ARG A 36 -16.58 -1.17 -26.00
C ARG A 36 -15.92 0.16 -25.63
N GLY A 37 -16.05 0.62 -24.39
CA GLY A 37 -15.38 1.83 -23.89
C GLY A 37 -13.85 1.70 -23.81
N LEU A 38 -13.34 0.49 -23.56
CA LEU A 38 -11.90 0.20 -23.59
C LEU A 38 -11.30 0.30 -25.00
N GLU A 39 -12.06 -0.07 -26.04
CA GLU A 39 -11.63 -0.04 -27.44
C GLU A 39 -11.48 1.38 -28.01
N ALA A 40 -12.29 2.34 -27.55
CA ALA A 40 -12.31 3.72 -28.07
C ALA A 40 -11.40 4.73 -27.31
N GLY A 41 -10.50 4.26 -26.44
CA GLY A 41 -9.56 5.12 -25.68
C GLY A 41 -9.36 4.73 -24.22
N GLY A 42 -10.21 3.86 -23.67
CA GLY A 42 -10.15 3.43 -22.28
C GLY A 42 -8.89 2.64 -21.90
N LYS A 43 -8.17 2.03 -22.86
CA LYS A 43 -6.93 1.28 -22.57
C LYS A 43 -5.86 2.11 -21.83
N LYS A 44 -5.71 3.41 -22.16
CA LYS A 44 -4.73 4.28 -21.47
C LYS A 44 -5.18 4.62 -20.05
N ALA A 45 -6.44 5.03 -19.89
CA ALA A 45 -7.00 5.34 -18.57
C ALA A 45 -7.01 4.11 -17.65
N PHE A 46 -7.39 2.95 -18.18
CA PHE A 46 -7.36 1.68 -17.46
C PHE A 46 -5.94 1.28 -17.06
N LYS A 47 -4.96 1.35 -17.98
CA LYS A 47 -3.56 1.08 -17.65
C LYS A 47 -3.01 2.06 -16.60
N ALA A 48 -3.35 3.35 -16.69
CA ALA A 48 -2.94 4.36 -15.72
C ALA A 48 -3.56 4.10 -14.34
N ALA A 49 -4.86 3.78 -14.29
CA ALA A 49 -5.53 3.41 -13.05
C ALA A 49 -4.95 2.13 -12.44
N LEU A 50 -4.66 1.12 -13.27
CA LEU A 50 -4.07 -0.14 -12.82
C LEU A 50 -2.62 0.06 -12.33
N ALA A 51 -1.85 0.92 -13.01
CA ALA A 51 -0.49 1.29 -12.59
C ALA A 51 -0.50 2.10 -11.30
N ALA A 52 -1.42 3.06 -11.14
CA ALA A 52 -1.60 3.81 -9.91
C ALA A 52 -2.01 2.90 -8.74
N TYR A 53 -2.91 1.96 -8.99
CA TYR A 53 -3.31 0.95 -8.01
C TYR A 53 -2.13 0.06 -7.60
N LYS A 54 -1.38 -0.46 -8.59
CA LYS A 54 -0.16 -1.26 -8.31
C LYS A 54 0.92 -0.47 -7.57
N LYS A 55 1.15 0.80 -7.92
CA LYS A 55 2.13 1.66 -7.26
C LYS A 55 1.74 1.90 -5.79
N ARG A 56 0.48 2.23 -5.53
CA ARG A 56 -0.05 2.40 -4.15
C ARG A 56 0.00 1.11 -3.33
N ASN A 57 -0.03 -0.04 -4.00
CA ASN A 57 -0.08 -1.35 -3.36
C ASN A 57 1.22 -2.13 -3.54
N THR A 58 2.31 -1.44 -3.89
CA THR A 58 3.63 -2.06 -3.97
C THR A 58 4.04 -2.39 -2.53
N PRO A 59 4.21 -3.67 -2.20
CA PRO A 59 4.51 -4.07 -0.84
C PRO A 59 5.90 -3.51 -0.47
N CYS A 60 5.95 -2.72 0.60
CA CYS A 60 7.23 -2.36 1.18
C CYS A 60 7.87 -3.62 1.76
N ALA A 61 9.01 -4.03 1.19
CA ALA A 61 9.69 -5.27 1.59
C ALA A 61 10.03 -5.26 3.09
N THR A 62 10.36 -4.10 3.64
CA THR A 62 10.75 -3.91 5.05
C THR A 62 9.56 -3.72 5.99
N LYS A 63 8.32 -3.64 5.51
CA LYS A 63 7.13 -3.42 6.36
C LYS A 63 6.98 -4.54 7.40
N GLY A 64 6.85 -4.13 8.66
CA GLY A 64 6.75 -5.00 9.83
C GLY A 64 8.08 -5.55 10.34
N GLN A 65 9.20 -5.28 9.66
CA GLN A 65 10.52 -5.70 10.12
C GLN A 65 11.06 -4.76 11.20
N LEU A 66 11.83 -5.32 12.12
CA LEU A 66 12.58 -4.61 13.15
C LEU A 66 14.01 -4.40 12.68
N PHE A 67 14.56 -3.23 12.96
CA PHE A 67 15.93 -2.85 12.67
C PHE A 67 16.58 -2.28 13.92
N SER A 68 17.86 -2.55 14.09
CA SER A 68 18.67 -2.01 15.18
C SER A 68 19.54 -0.86 14.66
N VAL A 69 19.56 0.23 15.41
CA VAL A 69 20.43 1.37 15.15
C VAL A 69 21.85 1.01 15.59
N VAL A 70 22.82 1.12 14.69
CA VAL A 70 24.23 0.77 14.92
C VAL A 70 25.09 1.98 15.23
N THR A 71 24.63 3.18 14.90
CA THR A 71 25.36 4.45 15.11
C THR A 71 24.37 5.57 15.37
N ASP A 72 24.75 6.50 16.24
CA ASP A 72 23.93 7.66 16.58
C ASP A 72 23.66 8.53 15.34
N GLY A 73 22.44 9.07 15.23
CA GLY A 73 22.09 10.00 14.17
C GLY A 73 20.87 10.85 14.50
N GLU A 74 20.75 11.97 13.79
CA GLU A 74 19.61 12.87 13.87
C GLU A 74 19.08 13.12 12.46
N ASP A 75 17.77 12.93 12.26
CA ASP A 75 17.11 13.31 11.00
C ASP A 75 16.92 14.83 10.93
N ASN A 76 16.73 15.36 9.72
CA ASN A 76 16.45 16.77 9.45
C ASN A 76 15.22 17.34 10.18
N ARG A 77 14.35 16.48 10.75
CA ARG A 77 13.19 16.87 11.57
C ARG A 77 13.45 16.83 13.08
N GLY A 78 14.69 16.54 13.50
CA GLY A 78 15.10 16.52 14.91
C GLY A 78 14.83 15.21 15.65
N LEU A 79 14.43 14.14 14.95
CA LEU A 79 14.37 12.81 15.55
C LEU A 79 15.81 12.31 15.77
N LYS A 80 16.15 12.02 17.02
CA LYS A 80 17.44 11.42 17.40
C LYS A 80 17.27 9.93 17.60
N LEU A 81 18.13 9.14 16.97
CA LEU A 81 18.22 7.70 17.15
C LEU A 81 19.64 7.39 17.64
N SER A 82 19.73 6.62 18.72
CA SER A 82 21.00 6.26 19.36
C SER A 82 21.36 4.82 19.06
N ALA A 83 22.66 4.51 19.05
CA ALA A 83 23.12 3.13 18.89
C ALA A 83 22.52 2.22 19.98
N GLY A 84 21.92 1.11 19.55
CA GLY A 84 21.19 0.18 20.41
C GLY A 84 19.67 0.39 20.42
N ASP A 85 19.17 1.51 19.89
CA ASP A 85 17.73 1.68 19.69
C ASP A 85 17.21 0.69 18.65
N GLU A 86 15.95 0.29 18.79
CA GLU A 86 15.25 -0.57 17.85
C GLU A 86 14.03 0.16 17.29
N TYR A 87 13.77 -0.01 16.00
CA TYR A 87 12.60 0.57 15.36
C TYR A 87 11.95 -0.42 14.39
N ARG A 88 10.65 -0.24 14.15
CA ARG A 88 9.85 -1.06 13.24
C ARG A 88 9.33 -0.22 12.09
N VAL A 89 9.41 -0.75 10.88
CA VAL A 89 8.82 -0.10 9.71
C VAL A 89 7.33 -0.37 9.67
N LEU A 90 6.52 0.69 9.64
CA LEU A 90 5.06 0.62 9.56
C LEU A 90 4.56 0.77 8.11
N GLU A 91 5.19 1.66 7.34
CA GLU A 91 4.85 1.92 5.94
C GLU A 91 6.00 2.59 5.18
N CYS A 92 5.99 2.51 3.85
CA CYS A 92 6.98 3.13 2.98
C CYS A 92 6.27 3.72 1.76
N ASP A 93 6.57 4.98 1.44
CA ASP A 93 6.16 5.65 0.21
C ASP A 93 7.39 6.33 -0.44
N GLY A 94 7.99 5.64 -1.40
CA GLY A 94 9.28 6.06 -1.95
C GLY A 94 10.37 6.04 -0.88
N ASP A 95 11.05 7.18 -0.70
CA ASP A 95 12.07 7.36 0.35
C ASP A 95 11.47 7.75 1.71
N ALA A 96 10.18 8.10 1.79
CA ALA A 96 9.54 8.40 3.07
C ALA A 96 9.14 7.11 3.78
N ILE A 97 9.79 6.83 4.91
CA ILE A 97 9.55 5.64 5.74
C ILE A 97 8.86 6.08 7.04
N LEU A 98 7.72 5.46 7.33
CA LEU A 98 7.02 5.60 8.60
C LEU A 98 7.52 4.51 9.56
N ILE A 99 8.11 4.90 10.67
CA ILE A 99 8.65 3.99 11.68
C ILE A 99 7.98 4.19 13.04
N GLU A 100 8.02 3.13 13.84
CA GLU A 100 7.84 3.21 15.30
C GLU A 100 9.20 2.94 15.96
N VAL A 101 9.62 3.76 16.91
CA VAL A 101 10.79 3.51 17.76
C VAL A 101 10.30 2.75 18.99
N LEU A 102 10.91 1.62 19.32
CA LEU A 102 10.45 0.80 20.45
C LEU A 102 10.61 1.56 21.78
N ASN A 103 9.54 1.54 22.60
CA ASN A 103 9.45 2.23 23.89
C ASN A 103 9.43 3.76 23.84
N ASP A 104 9.21 4.34 22.67
CA ASP A 104 9.00 5.78 22.50
C ASP A 104 7.49 6.11 22.54
N ALA A 105 7.10 7.13 23.32
CA ALA A 105 5.70 7.51 23.50
C ALA A 105 5.19 8.47 22.40
N ASP A 106 6.09 9.13 21.68
CA ASP A 106 5.78 10.16 20.68
C ASP A 106 5.66 9.58 19.26
N ASN A 107 5.66 8.24 19.15
CA ASN A 107 5.44 7.51 17.91
C ASN A 107 4.13 7.87 17.18
N PRO A 108 4.07 7.73 15.84
CA PRO A 108 5.13 7.29 14.92
C PRO A 108 5.92 8.44 14.28
N TYR A 109 7.05 8.12 13.63
CA TYR A 109 7.94 9.09 12.98
C TYR A 109 8.10 8.86 11.48
N PHE A 110 8.16 9.94 10.71
CA PHE A 110 8.53 9.91 9.30
C PHE A 110 9.98 10.30 9.10
N VAL A 111 10.76 9.43 8.48
CA VAL A 111 12.19 9.59 8.19
C VAL A 111 12.50 9.20 6.73
N SER A 112 13.69 9.55 6.23
CA SER A 112 14.17 9.03 4.94
C SER A 112 14.76 7.63 5.05
N GLY A 113 14.64 6.83 4.00
CA GLY A 113 15.34 5.56 3.88
C GLY A 113 16.85 5.75 3.82
N GLU A 114 17.31 6.83 3.18
CA GLU A 114 18.73 7.22 3.18
C GLU A 114 19.29 7.46 4.58
N PHE A 115 18.54 8.15 5.45
CA PHE A 115 18.94 8.35 6.84
C PHE A 115 19.03 7.01 7.57
N LEU A 116 18.00 6.17 7.48
CA LEU A 116 17.98 4.86 8.13
C LEU A 116 19.13 3.96 7.67
N ALA A 117 19.43 3.93 6.37
CA ALA A 117 20.55 3.15 5.83
C ALA A 117 21.93 3.65 6.30
N THR A 118 22.03 4.92 6.72
CA THR A 118 23.29 5.48 7.25
C THR A 118 23.54 5.07 8.70
N ILE A 119 22.48 4.84 9.48
CA ILE A 119 22.57 4.61 10.94
C ILE A 119 22.22 3.19 11.38
N SER A 120 21.73 2.33 10.48
CA SER A 120 21.22 0.99 10.80
C SER A 120 21.39 0.01 9.64
N ASP A 121 21.07 -1.26 9.86
CA ASP A 121 21.07 -2.31 8.82
C ASP A 121 19.90 -2.20 7.81
N PHE A 122 19.27 -1.03 7.72
CA PHE A 122 18.20 -0.78 6.76
C PHE A 122 18.78 -0.85 5.33
N PRO A 123 18.11 -1.57 4.41
CA PRO A 123 18.62 -1.70 3.05
C PRO A 123 18.65 -0.33 2.38
N ALA A 124 19.81 0.04 1.85
CA ALA A 124 19.93 1.21 0.98
C ALA A 124 18.93 1.07 -0.18
N ALA A 125 18.22 2.15 -0.49
CA ALA A 125 17.32 2.15 -1.63
C ALA A 125 18.12 1.79 -2.89
N ASP A 126 17.64 0.80 -3.64
CA ASP A 126 18.20 0.46 -4.95
C ASP A 126 18.02 1.71 -5.81
N THR A 127 19.08 2.48 -5.99
CA THR A 127 19.16 3.61 -6.92
C THR A 127 19.10 3.02 -8.33
N GLY A 128 17.88 2.62 -8.72
CA GLY A 128 17.54 2.25 -10.09
C GLY A 128 17.67 3.48 -10.98
N GLU A 129 18.90 3.85 -11.29
CA GLU A 129 19.24 4.73 -12.38
C GLU A 129 18.90 3.98 -13.69
N VAL A 130 17.76 4.33 -14.28
CA VAL A 130 17.38 4.02 -15.68
C VAL A 130 16.77 5.22 -16.35
#